data_AF-A0A0C3DU44-F1
#
_entry.id   AF-A0A0C3DU44-F1
#
_cell.length_a   1.000
_cell.length_b   1.000
_cell.length_c   1.000
_cell.angle_alpha   90.00
_cell.angle_beta   90.00
_cell.angle_gamma   90.00
#
_symmetry.space_group_name_H-M   'P 1'
#
loop_
_entity.id
_entity.type
_entity.pdbx_description
1 polymer ?
#
loop_
_entity_poly.entity_id
_entity_poly.type
_entity_poly.pdbx_seq_one_letter_code
_entity_poly.pdbx_strand_id
1 'polypeptide(L)'
;MSATRKRKPIATGSDWNFSVLERFDAELARLADEYRLDTYPNQIEVITTEQMMDAYASVGMPVGYHHWSFGKQFLAVEQAYKRGQMGLAYELVINSDPCIAYLMEENTLMMQVLVMAHACYGHNSFFKGNYLFRTWTDASSIVDYLVFARKYIAKCEERHGVQAVEQLLDACHALQNYGVDRYKRPSPISAEEEAKRQEERESYLQTQVNMLWRTIPEAPISDSPLSTGGLHADDDPLGLHSGGHYPPEPQENLLYFIEKNAPLLAPWQREIVRIVRKLAQYFYPQRQTQVMNEGWACFWHYTLMNRLYDDGNVDEGLMLEFLQSHAAVINQPAFDNPHFSGINPYALGFAIFMDIKRICDAPTDEDREWFPDIAGTPWRETLEFAMRNFKDESFIQQFLSPKVMRDHKLFLVVDDDQVETLEVAAIHNEQGYRQVREALATQYALSVREPNIQVVEAAIRGDRSLTLHHVQDSRRPLGRSVYPVIRHLQQLWGFPVHLVSLEEGRVTRRFHWPVEDESPAS
;
A
#
# COMPACT_ATOMS: atom_id res chain seq x y z
N MET A 1 -40.65 -29.87 18.60
CA MET A 1 -40.86 -30.04 17.15
C MET A 1 -40.94 -28.66 16.53
N SER A 2 -39.79 -28.11 16.12
CA SER A 2 -39.72 -26.81 15.44
C SER A 2 -40.10 -27.02 13.98
N ALA A 3 -41.08 -26.26 13.49
CA ALA A 3 -41.51 -26.33 12.11
C ALA A 3 -40.32 -26.01 11.20
N THR A 4 -39.85 -26.99 10.42
CA THR A 4 -38.89 -26.81 9.34
C THR A 4 -39.44 -25.78 8.36
N ARG A 5 -38.99 -24.53 8.50
CA ARG A 5 -39.22 -23.45 7.53
C ARG A 5 -38.81 -24.02 6.17
N LYS A 6 -39.73 -24.08 5.19
CA LYS A 6 -39.39 -24.53 3.84
C LYS A 6 -38.26 -23.63 3.33
N ARG A 7 -37.04 -24.19 3.21
CA ARG A 7 -35.90 -23.53 2.61
C ARG A 7 -36.27 -23.21 1.16
N LYS A 8 -36.50 -21.94 0.86
CA LYS A 8 -36.77 -21.48 -0.51
C LYS A 8 -35.62 -20.55 -0.88
N PRO A 9 -34.63 -21.03 -1.65
CA PRO A 9 -33.50 -20.20 -2.04
C PRO A 9 -33.98 -18.99 -2.84
N ILE A 10 -33.21 -17.90 -2.77
CA ILE A 10 -33.52 -16.63 -3.44
C ILE A 10 -33.54 -16.84 -4.96
N ALA A 11 -32.55 -17.57 -5.45
CA ALA A 11 -32.40 -18.03 -6.83
C ALA A 11 -31.65 -19.37 -6.85
N THR A 12 -31.74 -20.08 -7.97
CA THR A 12 -31.11 -21.39 -8.19
C THR A 12 -30.46 -21.40 -9.57
N GLY A 13 -29.31 -22.05 -9.71
CA GLY A 13 -28.53 -22.08 -10.96
C GLY A 13 -27.49 -20.95 -11.05
N SER A 14 -26.84 -20.85 -12.22
CA SER A 14 -25.72 -19.92 -12.46
C SER A 14 -26.16 -18.53 -12.94
N ASP A 15 -27.38 -18.39 -13.43
CA ASP A 15 -27.86 -17.15 -14.05
C ASP A 15 -28.28 -16.12 -12.99
N TRP A 16 -28.03 -14.85 -13.28
CA TRP A 16 -28.38 -13.74 -12.40
C TRP A 16 -29.09 -12.61 -13.15
N ASN A 17 -29.78 -11.75 -12.40
CA ASN A 17 -30.33 -10.49 -12.88
C ASN A 17 -30.30 -9.47 -11.73
N PHE A 18 -30.49 -8.17 -12.03
CA PHE A 18 -30.43 -7.11 -11.03
C PHE A 18 -31.35 -7.34 -9.82
N SER A 19 -32.58 -7.81 -10.03
CA SER A 19 -33.51 -8.08 -8.93
C SER A 19 -33.07 -9.22 -8.00
N VAL A 20 -32.33 -10.20 -8.54
CA VAL A 20 -31.74 -11.28 -7.73
C VAL A 20 -30.56 -10.74 -6.92
N LEU A 21 -29.69 -9.95 -7.54
CA LEU A 21 -28.55 -9.33 -6.86
C LEU A 21 -28.99 -8.38 -5.74
N GLU A 22 -29.98 -7.51 -5.98
CA GLU A 22 -30.56 -6.63 -4.96
C GLU A 22 -31.11 -7.40 -3.76
N ARG A 23 -31.72 -8.57 -3.99
CA ARG A 23 -32.20 -9.44 -2.90
C ARG A 23 -31.06 -10.07 -2.11
N PHE A 24 -29.98 -10.48 -2.78
CA PHE A 24 -28.80 -10.98 -2.09
C PHE A 24 -28.10 -9.88 -1.32
N ASP A 25 -28.02 -8.65 -1.86
CA ASP A 25 -27.44 -7.50 -1.15
C ASP A 25 -28.24 -7.21 0.12
N ALA A 26 -29.57 -7.16 0.04
CA ALA A 26 -30.42 -6.92 1.20
C ALA A 26 -30.27 -7.99 2.30
N GLU A 27 -30.14 -9.27 1.91
CA GLU A 27 -29.90 -10.34 2.89
C GLU A 27 -28.48 -10.30 3.46
N LEU A 28 -27.47 -9.99 2.66
CA LEU A 28 -26.10 -9.77 3.14
C LEU A 28 -26.03 -8.56 4.08
N ALA A 29 -26.72 -7.46 3.78
CA ALA A 29 -26.83 -6.28 4.65
C ALA A 29 -27.48 -6.65 5.99
N ARG A 30 -28.58 -7.42 5.97
CA ARG A 30 -29.24 -7.91 7.19
C ARG A 30 -28.28 -8.76 8.03
N LEU A 31 -27.51 -9.64 7.41
CA LEU A 31 -26.52 -10.46 8.11
C LEU A 31 -25.34 -9.62 8.63
N ALA A 32 -24.86 -8.67 7.85
CA ALA A 32 -23.83 -7.73 8.26
C ALA A 32 -24.27 -6.93 9.50
N ASP A 33 -25.52 -6.47 9.54
CA ASP A 33 -26.11 -5.82 10.71
C ASP A 33 -26.23 -6.76 11.92
N GLU A 34 -26.63 -8.02 11.70
CA GLU A 34 -26.69 -9.06 12.75
C GLU A 34 -25.31 -9.29 13.39
N TYR A 35 -24.26 -9.32 12.57
CA TYR A 35 -22.87 -9.38 13.00
C TYR A 35 -22.27 -8.00 13.35
N ARG A 36 -23.06 -6.92 13.25
CA ARG A 36 -22.68 -5.51 13.46
C ARG A 36 -21.33 -5.17 12.79
N LEU A 37 -21.23 -5.51 11.51
CA LEU A 37 -20.18 -5.04 10.62
C LEU A 37 -20.42 -3.56 10.33
N ASP A 38 -19.39 -2.74 10.55
CA ASP A 38 -19.45 -1.32 10.24
C ASP A 38 -18.90 -1.07 8.83
N THR A 39 -19.76 -0.78 7.87
CA THR A 39 -19.41 -0.57 6.45
C THR A 39 -19.80 0.83 5.97
N TYR A 40 -19.12 1.34 4.94
CA TYR A 40 -19.62 2.47 4.15
C TYR A 40 -20.83 2.03 3.32
N PRO A 41 -21.72 2.94 2.91
CA PRO A 41 -22.78 2.60 1.97
C PRO A 41 -22.20 1.95 0.71
N ASN A 42 -22.79 0.85 0.26
CA ASN A 42 -22.32 0.12 -0.91
C ASN A 42 -22.83 0.77 -2.21
N GLN A 43 -21.95 0.94 -3.19
CA GLN A 43 -22.28 1.24 -4.57
C GLN A 43 -21.76 0.11 -5.45
N ILE A 44 -22.68 -0.74 -5.92
CA ILE A 44 -22.36 -1.91 -6.74
C ILE A 44 -22.50 -1.53 -8.22
N GLU A 45 -21.41 -1.68 -8.98
CA GLU A 45 -21.37 -1.42 -10.43
C GLU A 45 -21.04 -2.71 -11.18
N VAL A 46 -21.89 -3.09 -12.13
CA VAL A 46 -21.61 -4.22 -13.01
C VAL A 46 -20.87 -3.73 -14.24
N ILE A 47 -19.69 -4.29 -14.49
CA ILE A 47 -18.79 -3.88 -15.57
C ILE A 47 -18.41 -5.07 -16.46
N THR A 48 -17.98 -4.77 -17.67
CA THR A 48 -17.46 -5.78 -18.60
C THR A 48 -16.07 -6.26 -18.17
N THR A 49 -15.66 -7.42 -18.67
CA THR A 49 -14.31 -7.96 -18.43
C THR A 49 -13.21 -7.02 -18.88
N GLU A 50 -13.40 -6.34 -20.01
CA GLU A 50 -12.46 -5.34 -20.53
C GLU A 50 -12.32 -4.14 -19.59
N GLN A 51 -13.44 -3.62 -19.08
CA GLN A 51 -13.45 -2.54 -18.10
C GLN A 51 -12.76 -2.95 -16.79
N MET A 52 -12.97 -4.20 -16.33
CA MET A 52 -12.30 -4.68 -15.14
C MET A 52 -10.79 -4.77 -15.33
N MET A 53 -10.33 -5.30 -16.46
CA MET A 53 -8.90 -5.36 -16.76
C MET A 53 -8.26 -3.97 -16.85
N ASP A 54 -8.95 -2.99 -17.45
CA ASP A 54 -8.49 -1.60 -17.53
C ASP A 54 -8.40 -0.95 -16.14
N ALA A 55 -9.39 -1.20 -15.29
CA ALA A 55 -9.39 -0.72 -13.92
C ALA A 55 -8.24 -1.34 -13.10
N TYR A 56 -7.97 -2.64 -13.26
CA TYR A 56 -6.83 -3.32 -12.62
C TYR A 56 -5.48 -2.77 -13.06
N ALA A 57 -5.32 -2.56 -14.37
CA ALA A 57 -4.12 -1.97 -14.95
C ALA A 57 -3.86 -0.56 -14.42
N SER A 58 -4.91 0.20 -14.14
CA SER A 58 -4.87 1.55 -13.59
C SER A 58 -4.79 1.58 -12.05
N VAL A 59 -4.21 0.54 -11.43
CA VAL A 59 -4.04 0.42 -9.96
C VAL A 59 -5.38 0.43 -9.22
N GLY A 60 -6.43 -0.14 -9.82
CA GLY A 60 -7.76 -0.20 -9.22
C GLY A 60 -8.55 1.11 -9.29
N MET A 61 -8.12 2.07 -10.12
CA MET A 61 -8.78 3.36 -10.30
C MET A 61 -9.29 3.51 -11.74
N PRO A 62 -10.58 3.22 -12.03
CA PRO A 62 -11.15 3.39 -13.37
C PRO A 62 -11.20 4.86 -13.82
N VAL A 63 -11.04 5.82 -12.90
CA VAL A 63 -10.97 7.26 -13.19
C VAL A 63 -9.53 7.80 -13.10
N GLY A 64 -8.52 6.91 -13.09
CA GLY A 64 -7.11 7.28 -13.08
C GLY A 64 -6.67 8.04 -14.36
N TYR A 65 -5.49 8.65 -14.31
CA TYR A 65 -4.84 9.16 -15.50
C TYR A 65 -4.16 8.04 -16.28
N HIS A 66 -3.92 8.26 -17.56
CA HIS A 66 -3.28 7.28 -18.42
C HIS A 66 -1.76 7.31 -18.24
N HIS A 67 -1.14 6.13 -18.24
CA HIS A 67 0.31 5.98 -18.24
C HIS A 67 0.69 4.66 -18.92
N TRP A 68 1.78 4.62 -19.68
CA TRP A 68 2.18 3.43 -20.44
C TRP A 68 2.45 2.21 -19.55
N SER A 69 2.91 2.42 -18.30
CA SER A 69 3.16 1.33 -17.36
C SER A 69 1.88 0.58 -17.01
N PHE A 70 0.74 1.28 -16.96
CA PHE A 70 -0.58 0.69 -16.77
C PHE A 70 -0.95 -0.17 -17.98
N GLY A 71 -0.71 0.31 -19.21
CA GLY A 71 -0.89 -0.51 -20.41
C GLY A 71 -0.02 -1.78 -20.44
N LYS A 72 1.21 -1.72 -19.93
CA LYS A 72 2.05 -2.92 -19.78
C LYS A 72 1.49 -3.89 -18.73
N GLN A 73 0.98 -3.38 -17.62
CA GLN A 73 0.31 -4.18 -16.60
C GLN A 73 -0.98 -4.81 -17.15
N PHE A 74 -1.77 -4.06 -17.92
CA PHE A 74 -2.96 -4.55 -18.62
C PHE A 74 -2.63 -5.77 -19.46
N LEU A 75 -1.61 -5.67 -20.34
CA LEU A 75 -1.21 -6.79 -21.19
C LEU A 75 -0.73 -8.01 -20.38
N ALA A 76 -0.06 -7.79 -19.25
CA ALA A 76 0.37 -8.87 -18.37
C ALA A 76 -0.83 -9.58 -17.71
N VAL A 77 -1.80 -8.81 -17.20
CA VAL A 77 -3.04 -9.32 -16.59
C VAL A 77 -3.90 -10.03 -17.63
N GLU A 78 -4.09 -9.43 -18.81
CA GLU A 78 -4.85 -10.02 -19.92
C GLU A 78 -4.23 -11.35 -20.39
N GLN A 79 -2.89 -11.41 -20.51
CA GLN A 79 -2.20 -12.65 -20.89
C GLN A 79 -2.32 -13.73 -19.82
N ALA A 80 -2.19 -13.38 -18.54
CA ALA A 80 -2.36 -14.32 -17.43
C ALA A 80 -3.81 -14.86 -17.39
N TYR A 81 -4.79 -13.99 -17.65
CA TYR A 81 -6.20 -14.34 -17.78
C TYR A 81 -6.45 -15.31 -18.94
N LYS A 82 -6.03 -14.96 -20.17
CA LYS A 82 -6.21 -15.81 -21.36
C LYS A 82 -5.56 -17.19 -21.22
N ARG A 83 -4.49 -17.30 -20.42
CA ARG A 83 -3.78 -18.55 -20.16
C ARG A 83 -4.39 -19.37 -19.02
N GLY A 84 -5.44 -18.89 -18.35
CA GLY A 84 -6.03 -19.53 -17.17
C GLY A 84 -5.05 -19.66 -16.00
N GLN A 85 -3.97 -18.87 -16.00
CA GLN A 85 -2.92 -18.89 -14.97
C GLN A 85 -3.31 -18.06 -13.74
N MET A 86 -4.27 -17.17 -13.89
CA MET A 86 -4.97 -16.52 -12.80
C MET A 86 -6.37 -17.10 -12.74
N GLY A 87 -6.75 -17.67 -11.58
CA GLY A 87 -8.16 -17.55 -11.17
C GLY A 87 -8.43 -16.06 -11.06
N LEU A 88 -9.50 -15.55 -11.68
CA LEU A 88 -9.72 -14.10 -11.68
C LEU A 88 -9.65 -13.55 -10.26
N ALA A 89 -9.08 -12.37 -10.12
CA ALA A 89 -9.47 -11.51 -9.01
C ALA A 89 -10.86 -10.98 -9.41
N TYR A 90 -11.91 -11.63 -8.91
CA TYR A 90 -13.31 -11.44 -9.34
C TYR A 90 -13.95 -10.15 -8.85
N GLU A 91 -13.21 -9.34 -8.09
CA GLU A 91 -13.68 -8.15 -7.43
C GLU A 91 -12.71 -7.00 -7.63
N LEU A 92 -13.22 -5.78 -7.74
CA LEU A 92 -12.42 -4.59 -7.52
C LEU A 92 -13.20 -3.69 -6.57
N VAL A 93 -12.56 -3.27 -5.49
CA VAL A 93 -13.17 -2.41 -4.49
C VAL A 93 -12.37 -1.13 -4.32
N ILE A 94 -13.06 0.00 -4.35
CA ILE A 94 -12.48 1.32 -4.08
C ILE A 94 -12.94 1.74 -2.68
N ASN A 95 -11.96 2.03 -1.82
CA ASN A 95 -12.19 2.62 -0.50
C ASN A 95 -12.66 4.09 -0.63
N SER A 96 -13.94 4.26 -0.94
CA SER A 96 -14.63 5.55 -0.98
C SER A 96 -15.88 5.54 -0.10
N ASP A 97 -16.49 6.71 0.10
CA ASP A 97 -17.80 6.85 0.76
C ASP A 97 -18.78 7.52 -0.23
N PRO A 98 -19.64 6.76 -0.93
CA PRO A 98 -19.90 5.32 -0.80
C PRO A 98 -18.77 4.42 -1.32
N CYS A 99 -18.68 3.19 -0.78
CA CYS A 99 -17.69 2.19 -1.19
C CYS A 99 -18.11 1.58 -2.54
N ILE A 100 -17.26 1.74 -3.56
CA ILE A 100 -17.58 1.26 -4.91
C ILE A 100 -17.04 -0.15 -5.09
N ALA A 101 -17.91 -1.10 -5.43
CA ALA A 101 -17.55 -2.48 -5.71
C ALA A 101 -17.96 -2.85 -7.14
N TYR A 102 -16.98 -3.33 -7.90
CA TYR A 102 -17.16 -3.74 -9.29
C TYR A 102 -17.38 -5.23 -9.40
N LEU A 103 -18.49 -5.60 -10.03
CA LEU A 103 -18.89 -6.97 -10.33
C LEU A 103 -18.73 -7.22 -11.83
N MET A 104 -18.16 -8.35 -12.23
CA MET A 104 -18.06 -8.69 -13.65
C MET A 104 -19.36 -9.27 -14.17
N GLU A 105 -19.77 -8.87 -15.38
CA GLU A 105 -20.98 -9.42 -16.00
C GLU A 105 -20.87 -10.93 -16.32
N GLU A 106 -19.68 -11.43 -16.60
CA GLU A 106 -19.43 -12.83 -16.95
C GLU A 106 -19.44 -13.78 -15.74
N ASN A 107 -19.51 -13.24 -14.52
CA ASN A 107 -19.55 -14.03 -13.29
C ASN A 107 -20.84 -14.85 -13.19
N THR A 108 -20.72 -16.07 -12.67
CA THR A 108 -21.87 -16.87 -12.23
C THR A 108 -22.56 -16.18 -11.05
N LEU A 109 -23.82 -16.50 -10.80
CA LEU A 109 -24.57 -16.01 -9.64
C LEU A 109 -23.79 -16.24 -8.33
N MET A 110 -23.18 -17.43 -8.16
CA MET A 110 -22.36 -17.72 -6.99
C MET A 110 -21.23 -16.70 -6.85
N MET A 111 -20.47 -16.48 -7.94
CA MET A 111 -19.36 -15.54 -7.95
C MET A 111 -19.82 -14.11 -7.64
N GLN A 112 -20.97 -13.68 -8.16
CA GLN A 112 -21.52 -12.36 -7.82
C GLN A 112 -21.78 -12.23 -6.31
N VAL A 113 -22.46 -13.23 -5.72
CA VAL A 113 -22.79 -13.20 -4.28
C VAL A 113 -21.52 -13.30 -3.42
N LEU A 114 -20.52 -14.08 -3.86
CA LEU A 114 -19.22 -14.17 -3.21
C LEU A 114 -18.49 -12.84 -3.20
N VAL A 115 -18.43 -12.16 -4.36
CA VAL A 115 -17.81 -10.83 -4.50
C VAL A 115 -18.55 -9.80 -3.66
N MET A 116 -19.87 -9.83 -3.61
CA MET A 116 -20.64 -8.96 -2.72
C MET A 116 -20.27 -9.21 -1.25
N ALA A 117 -20.24 -10.46 -0.80
CA ALA A 117 -19.86 -10.79 0.57
C ALA A 117 -18.40 -10.39 0.89
N HIS A 118 -17.47 -10.56 -0.05
CA HIS A 118 -16.05 -10.29 0.14
C HIS A 118 -15.72 -8.79 0.02
N ALA A 119 -16.03 -8.14 -1.10
CA ALA A 119 -15.74 -6.72 -1.32
C ALA A 119 -16.68 -5.79 -0.53
N CYS A 120 -18.00 -5.95 -0.68
CA CYS A 120 -18.98 -4.99 -0.15
C CYS A 120 -19.10 -5.03 1.38
N TYR A 121 -18.81 -6.18 2.00
CA TYR A 121 -18.91 -6.35 3.45
C TYR A 121 -17.57 -6.66 4.11
N GLY A 122 -16.74 -7.52 3.52
CA GLY A 122 -15.41 -7.84 4.02
C GLY A 122 -14.44 -6.66 3.94
N HIS A 123 -13.97 -6.33 2.74
CA HIS A 123 -13.02 -5.23 2.53
C HIS A 123 -13.57 -3.88 2.99
N ASN A 124 -14.83 -3.57 2.68
CA ASN A 124 -15.47 -2.33 3.09
C ASN A 124 -15.40 -2.13 4.62
N SER A 125 -15.75 -3.15 5.41
CA SER A 125 -15.67 -3.04 6.87
C SER A 125 -14.24 -2.94 7.39
N PHE A 126 -13.28 -3.55 6.69
CA PHE A 126 -11.86 -3.41 7.01
C PHE A 126 -11.37 -1.99 6.78
N PHE A 127 -11.67 -1.41 5.61
CA PHE A 127 -11.28 -0.04 5.25
C PHE A 127 -11.87 1.00 6.19
N LYS A 128 -13.16 0.85 6.56
CA LYS A 128 -13.81 1.76 7.51
C LYS A 128 -13.28 1.61 8.93
N GLY A 129 -12.97 0.38 9.35
CA GLY A 129 -12.64 0.06 10.74
C GLY A 129 -11.17 0.23 11.12
N ASN A 130 -10.23 -0.15 10.24
CA ASN A 130 -8.81 -0.22 10.58
C ASN A 130 -8.17 1.16 10.80
N TYR A 131 -7.35 1.30 11.84
CA TYR A 131 -6.76 2.59 12.22
C TYR A 131 -5.88 3.20 11.13
N LEU A 132 -5.18 2.40 10.30
CA LEU A 132 -4.33 2.94 9.23
C LEU A 132 -5.17 3.59 8.15
N PHE A 133 -6.25 2.95 7.71
CA PHE A 133 -7.16 3.54 6.71
C PHE A 133 -7.80 4.81 7.24
N ARG A 134 -8.31 4.80 8.48
CA ARG A 134 -8.86 6.00 9.12
C ARG A 134 -7.87 7.15 9.28
N THR A 135 -6.57 6.86 9.34
CA THR A 135 -5.53 7.87 9.52
C THR A 135 -5.00 8.41 8.19
N TRP A 136 -4.86 7.55 7.18
CA TRP A 136 -4.15 7.86 5.95
C TRP A 136 -5.05 8.06 4.72
N THR A 137 -6.28 7.57 4.76
CA THR A 137 -7.24 7.68 3.65
C THR A 137 -8.34 8.67 3.98
N ASP A 138 -8.76 9.42 2.97
CA ASP A 138 -9.99 10.20 2.99
C ASP A 138 -10.94 9.61 1.94
N ALA A 139 -11.75 8.66 2.39
CA ALA A 139 -12.69 7.94 1.54
C ALA A 139 -13.74 8.86 0.90
N SER A 140 -14.06 9.99 1.55
CA SER A 140 -15.09 10.91 1.06
C SER A 140 -14.64 11.75 -0.14
N SER A 141 -13.35 12.09 -0.22
CA SER A 141 -12.82 13.01 -1.25
C SER A 141 -11.97 12.34 -2.32
N ILE A 142 -11.64 11.05 -2.17
CA ILE A 142 -10.74 10.35 -3.09
C ILE A 142 -11.26 10.36 -4.53
N VAL A 143 -12.55 10.06 -4.76
CA VAL A 143 -13.12 9.97 -6.12
C VAL A 143 -13.00 11.31 -6.84
N ASP A 144 -13.36 12.41 -6.17
CA ASP A 144 -13.22 13.77 -6.71
C ASP A 144 -11.76 14.12 -6.99
N TYR A 145 -10.85 13.69 -6.11
CA TYR A 145 -9.42 13.88 -6.30
C TYR A 145 -8.89 13.14 -7.53
N LEU A 146 -9.37 11.93 -7.81
CA LEU A 146 -9.00 11.17 -9.02
C LEU A 146 -9.49 11.85 -10.29
N VAL A 147 -10.74 12.31 -10.29
CA VAL A 147 -11.31 13.09 -11.40
C VAL A 147 -10.49 14.35 -11.65
N PHE A 148 -10.10 15.06 -10.58
CA PHE A 148 -9.22 16.24 -10.66
C PHE A 148 -7.86 15.88 -11.25
N ALA A 149 -7.19 14.85 -10.72
CA ALA A 149 -5.87 14.42 -11.16
C ALA A 149 -5.86 14.07 -12.66
N ARG A 150 -6.86 13.29 -13.11
CA ARG A 150 -7.03 12.93 -14.53
C ARG A 150 -7.19 14.15 -15.41
N LYS A 151 -8.09 15.08 -15.06
CA LYS A 151 -8.32 16.32 -15.82
C LYS A 151 -7.07 17.20 -15.85
N TYR A 152 -6.35 17.29 -14.74
CA TYR A 152 -5.13 18.08 -14.63
C TYR A 152 -4.02 17.54 -15.54
N ILE A 153 -3.80 16.22 -15.53
CA ILE A 153 -2.80 15.56 -16.35
C ILE A 153 -3.14 15.70 -17.85
N ALA A 154 -4.39 15.45 -18.25
CA ALA A 154 -4.83 15.64 -19.63
C ALA A 154 -4.60 17.08 -20.12
N LYS A 155 -4.90 18.09 -19.28
CA LYS A 155 -4.64 19.50 -19.59
C LYS A 155 -3.14 19.81 -19.70
N CYS A 156 -2.29 19.12 -18.92
CA CYS A 156 -0.83 19.25 -19.04
C CYS A 156 -0.33 18.61 -20.33
N GLU A 157 -0.86 17.45 -20.72
CA GLU A 157 -0.50 16.78 -21.98
C GLU A 157 -0.85 17.66 -23.19
N GLU A 158 -2.03 18.28 -23.20
CA GLU A 158 -2.44 19.22 -24.27
C GLU A 158 -1.51 20.45 -24.36
N ARG A 159 -1.04 20.98 -23.23
CA ARG A 159 -0.27 22.23 -23.16
C ARG A 159 1.23 22.04 -23.33
N HIS A 160 1.78 20.97 -22.76
CA HIS A 160 3.21 20.74 -22.62
C HIS A 160 3.70 19.54 -23.45
N GLY A 161 2.78 18.79 -24.06
CA GLY A 161 3.07 17.60 -24.85
C GLY A 161 3.12 16.33 -24.01
N VAL A 162 2.63 15.23 -24.59
CA VAL A 162 2.52 13.91 -23.94
C VAL A 162 3.88 13.43 -23.42
N GLN A 163 4.92 13.50 -24.25
CA GLN A 163 6.26 13.00 -23.90
C GLN A 163 6.85 13.69 -22.65
N ALA A 164 6.62 14.99 -22.48
CA ALA A 164 7.15 15.72 -21.34
C ALA A 164 6.43 15.35 -20.03
N VAL A 165 5.12 15.10 -20.11
CA VAL A 165 4.30 14.66 -18.98
C VAL A 165 4.62 13.22 -18.61
N GLU A 166 4.73 12.31 -19.58
CA GLU A 166 5.10 10.91 -19.36
C GLU A 166 6.47 10.78 -18.71
N GLN A 167 7.49 11.49 -19.20
CA GLN A 167 8.82 11.46 -18.61
C GLN A 167 8.84 11.91 -17.15
N LEU A 168 7.98 12.87 -16.79
CA LEU A 168 7.83 13.32 -15.41
C LEU A 168 7.10 12.27 -14.56
N LEU A 169 6.02 11.70 -15.08
CA LEU A 169 5.25 10.64 -14.43
C LEU A 169 6.11 9.39 -14.19
N ASP A 170 6.92 8.98 -15.16
CA ASP A 170 7.90 7.90 -15.03
C ASP A 170 8.81 8.12 -13.82
N ALA A 171 9.35 9.33 -13.70
CA ALA A 171 10.24 9.67 -12.61
C ALA A 171 9.53 9.71 -11.25
N CYS A 172 8.28 10.20 -11.22
CA CYS A 172 7.46 10.19 -10.01
C CYS A 172 7.06 8.77 -9.59
N HIS A 173 6.64 7.92 -10.54
CA HIS A 173 6.26 6.53 -10.28
C HIS A 173 7.43 5.68 -9.79
N ALA A 174 8.64 5.91 -10.31
CA ALA A 174 9.85 5.26 -9.82
C ALA A 174 10.13 5.54 -8.34
N LEU A 175 9.66 6.69 -7.84
CA LEU A 175 9.85 7.15 -6.46
C LEU A 175 8.55 7.09 -5.62
N GLN A 176 7.45 6.54 -6.16
CA GLN A 176 6.13 6.55 -5.54
C GLN A 176 6.14 5.97 -4.12
N ASN A 177 6.91 4.90 -3.91
CA ASN A 177 7.06 4.24 -2.60
C ASN A 177 7.72 5.14 -1.54
N TYR A 178 8.47 6.16 -1.97
CA TYR A 178 9.11 7.16 -1.11
C TYR A 178 8.33 8.48 -1.08
N GLY A 179 7.03 8.45 -1.43
CA GLY A 179 6.12 9.59 -1.38
C GLY A 179 5.38 9.78 -0.05
N VAL A 180 5.70 8.98 0.96
CA VAL A 180 4.94 8.94 2.22
C VAL A 180 5.86 9.25 3.39
N ASP A 181 5.44 10.20 4.23
CA ASP A 181 6.10 10.45 5.50
C ASP A 181 5.73 9.34 6.49
N ARG A 182 6.65 8.44 6.82
CA ARG A 182 6.35 7.31 7.71
C ARG A 182 6.03 7.76 9.14
N TYR A 183 6.46 8.97 9.53
CA TYR A 183 6.43 9.47 10.91
C TYR A 183 5.68 10.81 11.10
N LYS A 184 5.42 11.58 10.03
CA LYS A 184 4.76 12.90 10.10
C LYS A 184 3.36 12.83 9.47
N ARG A 185 2.35 13.30 10.20
CA ARG A 185 0.92 13.20 9.85
C ARG A 185 0.47 14.44 9.07
N PRO A 186 0.00 14.32 7.81
CA PRO A 186 -0.68 15.43 7.14
C PRO A 186 -2.14 15.52 7.60
N SER A 187 -2.63 16.73 7.88
CA SER A 187 -4.07 16.93 8.13
C SER A 187 -4.87 16.79 6.82
N PRO A 188 -6.06 16.15 6.84
CA PRO A 188 -6.92 16.11 5.66
C PRO A 188 -7.37 17.52 5.28
N ILE A 189 -7.33 17.83 3.99
CA ILE A 189 -7.78 19.10 3.39
C ILE A 189 -8.70 18.71 2.23
N SER A 190 -9.90 19.30 2.18
CA SER A 190 -10.93 19.00 1.17
C SER A 190 -10.49 19.40 -0.25
N ALA A 191 -10.97 18.68 -1.26
CA ALA A 191 -10.74 18.95 -2.68
C ALA A 191 -11.22 20.34 -3.13
N GLU A 192 -12.28 20.88 -2.52
CA GLU A 192 -12.77 22.25 -2.80
C GLU A 192 -11.83 23.33 -2.23
N GLU A 193 -11.29 23.10 -1.03
CA GLU A 193 -10.23 23.93 -0.46
C GLU A 193 -8.92 23.79 -1.25
N GLU A 194 -8.75 22.66 -1.92
CA GLU A 194 -7.58 22.35 -2.73
C GLU A 194 -7.55 23.14 -4.03
N ALA A 195 -8.70 23.22 -4.73
CA ALA A 195 -8.87 24.02 -5.94
C ALA A 195 -8.76 25.54 -5.67
N LYS A 196 -9.37 26.04 -4.59
CA LYS A 196 -9.27 27.47 -4.22
C LYS A 196 -7.84 27.90 -3.88
N ARG A 197 -7.07 27.04 -3.22
CA ARG A 197 -5.67 27.32 -2.86
C ARG A 197 -4.69 27.12 -4.02
N GLN A 198 -5.13 26.76 -5.23
CA GLN A 198 -4.24 26.51 -6.36
C GLN A 198 -3.60 27.80 -6.88
N GLU A 199 -4.39 28.85 -7.12
CA GLU A 199 -3.90 30.16 -7.59
C GLU A 199 -3.06 30.89 -6.53
N GLU A 200 -3.44 30.76 -5.25
CA GLU A 200 -2.69 31.34 -4.13
C GLU A 200 -1.33 30.64 -3.91
N ARG A 201 -1.25 29.32 -4.19
CA ARG A 201 -0.02 28.52 -3.99
C ARG A 201 1.03 28.74 -5.06
N GLU A 202 0.67 28.94 -6.31
CA GLU A 202 1.65 29.15 -7.38
C GLU A 202 2.55 30.34 -7.05
N SER A 203 1.95 31.46 -6.63
CA SER A 203 2.71 32.65 -6.23
C SER A 203 3.50 32.45 -4.92
N TYR A 204 2.90 31.81 -3.91
CA TYR A 204 3.52 31.61 -2.60
C TYR A 204 4.68 30.60 -2.63
N LEU A 205 4.52 29.45 -3.30
CA LEU A 205 5.56 28.42 -3.42
C LEU A 205 6.73 28.90 -4.28
N GLN A 206 6.44 29.60 -5.37
CA GLN A 206 7.49 30.21 -6.20
C GLN A 206 8.26 31.26 -5.38
N THR A 207 7.58 32.02 -4.52
CA THR A 207 8.23 32.97 -3.60
C THR A 207 9.09 32.24 -2.57
N GLN A 208 8.62 31.16 -1.96
CA GLN A 208 9.37 30.40 -0.96
C GLN A 208 10.62 29.72 -1.54
N VAL A 209 10.52 29.10 -2.71
CA VAL A 209 11.65 28.52 -3.44
C VAL A 209 12.61 29.61 -3.88
N ASN A 210 12.09 30.71 -4.42
CA ASN A 210 12.92 31.84 -4.78
C ASN A 210 13.61 32.43 -3.55
N MET A 211 13.01 32.44 -2.36
CA MET A 211 13.69 32.87 -1.12
C MET A 211 14.80 31.89 -0.71
N LEU A 212 14.55 30.57 -0.75
CA LEU A 212 15.57 29.53 -0.53
C LEU A 212 16.81 29.71 -1.43
N TRP A 213 16.60 30.08 -2.69
CA TRP A 213 17.66 30.19 -3.69
C TRP A 213 18.12 31.63 -4.00
N ARG A 214 17.43 32.69 -3.53
CA ARG A 214 17.84 34.11 -3.63
C ARG A 214 18.65 34.58 -2.43
N THR A 215 18.45 34.00 -1.25
CA THR A 215 19.18 34.40 -0.02
C THR A 215 20.59 33.81 0.01
N ILE A 216 21.23 33.67 -1.15
CA ILE A 216 22.63 33.35 -1.30
C ILE A 216 23.33 34.71 -1.50
N PRO A 217 24.09 35.22 -0.53
CA PRO A 217 25.00 36.32 -0.82
C PRO A 217 25.94 35.84 -1.92
N GLU A 218 25.98 36.56 -3.05
CA GLU A 218 27.12 36.44 -3.96
C GLU A 218 28.37 36.58 -3.09
N ALA A 219 29.28 35.60 -3.17
CA ALA A 219 30.54 35.67 -2.46
C ALA A 219 31.17 37.04 -2.78
N PRO A 220 31.47 37.89 -1.78
CA PRO A 220 32.11 39.16 -2.07
C PRO A 220 33.50 38.85 -2.62
N ILE A 221 33.63 38.97 -3.94
CA ILE A 221 34.92 39.12 -4.59
C ILE A 221 35.46 40.47 -4.15
N SER A 222 36.66 40.45 -3.57
CA SER A 222 37.58 41.55 -3.27
C SER A 222 37.56 42.16 -1.85
N ASP A 223 38.73 41.99 -1.22
CA ASP A 223 39.40 42.73 -0.16
C ASP A 223 38.79 44.07 0.29
N SER A 224 38.27 44.09 1.52
CA SER A 224 38.45 45.25 2.41
C SER A 224 38.21 44.85 3.87
N PRO A 225 39.11 45.22 4.82
CA PRO A 225 38.90 44.93 6.24
C PRO A 225 37.98 45.98 6.88
N LEU A 226 37.19 45.54 7.86
CA LEU A 226 36.30 46.29 8.77
C LEU A 226 34.86 46.52 8.29
N SER A 227 33.94 45.72 8.85
CA SER A 227 32.89 46.22 9.76
C SER A 227 32.17 45.05 10.44
N THR A 228 32.52 44.83 11.71
CA THR A 228 31.72 44.09 12.69
C THR A 228 30.38 44.81 12.89
N GLY A 229 29.32 44.27 12.31
CA GLY A 229 27.93 44.64 12.60
C GLY A 229 27.10 43.35 12.65
N GLY A 230 26.87 42.84 13.85
CA GLY A 230 26.06 41.65 14.07
C GLY A 230 24.62 41.90 13.60
N LEU A 231 24.21 41.16 12.58
CA LEU A 231 22.80 40.96 12.24
C LEU A 231 22.31 39.76 13.07
N HIS A 232 21.13 39.93 13.66
CA HIS A 232 20.56 39.07 14.69
C HIS A 232 20.31 37.62 14.20
N ALA A 233 20.38 36.67 15.13
CA ALA A 233 20.10 35.25 14.91
C ALA A 233 18.64 34.94 14.49
N ASP A 234 17.76 35.94 14.42
CA ASP A 234 16.35 35.81 14.00
C ASP A 234 16.15 35.86 12.47
N ASP A 235 17.17 36.19 11.68
CA ASP A 235 17.10 36.31 10.20
C ASP A 235 17.60 35.06 9.44
N ASP A 236 17.72 33.90 10.09
CA ASP A 236 18.09 32.62 9.46
C ASP A 236 16.90 31.64 9.37
N PRO A 237 15.95 31.82 8.44
CA PRO A 237 14.79 30.94 8.31
C PRO A 237 15.13 29.50 7.87
N LEU A 238 16.40 29.19 7.59
CA LEU A 238 16.84 27.89 7.04
C LEU A 238 17.96 27.22 7.84
N GLY A 239 18.47 27.83 8.91
CA GLY A 239 19.58 27.31 9.73
C GLY A 239 20.96 27.31 9.03
N LEU A 240 21.10 28.04 7.92
CA LEU A 240 22.27 28.01 7.04
C LEU A 240 23.43 28.89 7.53
N HIS A 241 23.21 29.82 8.45
CA HIS A 241 24.21 30.82 8.87
C HIS A 241 25.29 30.25 9.82
N SER A 242 25.09 29.05 10.37
CA SER A 242 26.02 28.39 11.30
C SER A 242 26.82 27.23 10.71
N GLY A 243 26.85 27.08 9.37
CA GLY A 243 27.50 25.94 8.71
C GLY A 243 26.69 24.63 8.77
N GLY A 244 25.39 24.73 9.08
CA GLY A 244 24.47 23.60 9.04
C GLY A 244 24.16 23.12 7.62
N HIS A 245 23.82 21.84 7.50
CA HIS A 245 23.32 21.23 6.27
C HIS A 245 21.80 21.44 6.16
N TYR A 246 21.29 21.54 4.93
CA TYR A 246 19.85 21.57 4.66
C TYR A 246 19.44 20.27 3.99
N PRO A 247 18.35 19.60 4.38
CA PRO A 247 17.44 19.96 5.47
C PRO A 247 18.08 19.75 6.86
N PRO A 248 17.62 20.46 7.91
CA PRO A 248 18.18 20.34 9.26
C PRO A 248 17.95 18.94 9.86
N GLU A 249 16.89 18.25 9.44
CA GLU A 249 16.63 16.84 9.74
C GLU A 249 16.56 16.05 8.44
N PRO A 250 17.09 14.81 8.40
CA PRO A 250 16.93 13.93 7.24
C PRO A 250 15.47 13.75 6.83
N GLN A 251 15.20 13.69 5.53
CA GLN A 251 13.84 13.59 4.97
C GLN A 251 13.67 12.26 4.22
N GLU A 252 12.72 11.43 4.68
CA GLU A 252 12.36 10.16 4.03
C GLU A 252 11.44 10.35 2.82
N ASN A 253 10.54 11.34 2.87
CA ASN A 253 9.60 11.59 1.80
C ASN A 253 10.27 12.35 0.65
N LEU A 254 10.86 11.59 -0.27
CA LEU A 254 11.60 12.10 -1.40
C LEU A 254 10.71 12.95 -2.32
N LEU A 255 9.49 12.50 -2.62
CA LEU A 255 8.57 13.26 -3.47
C LEU A 255 8.13 14.57 -2.81
N TYR A 256 7.91 14.58 -1.49
CA TYR A 256 7.59 15.81 -0.77
C TYR A 256 8.77 16.79 -0.78
N PHE A 257 9.99 16.28 -0.52
CA PHE A 257 11.19 17.10 -0.55
C PHE A 257 11.39 17.75 -1.93
N ILE A 258 11.20 16.98 -3.00
CA ILE A 258 11.27 17.46 -4.38
C ILE A 258 10.17 18.49 -4.65
N GLU A 259 8.91 18.21 -4.31
CA GLU A 259 7.77 19.12 -4.51
C GLU A 259 8.05 20.52 -3.92
N LYS A 260 8.65 20.57 -2.73
CA LYS A 260 8.91 21.82 -2.01
C LYS A 260 10.21 22.48 -2.42
N ASN A 261 11.29 21.72 -2.60
CA ASN A 261 12.64 22.28 -2.64
C ASN A 261 13.28 22.25 -4.03
N ALA A 262 12.73 21.49 -4.98
CA ALA A 262 13.34 21.37 -6.29
C ALA A 262 13.41 22.74 -6.99
N PRO A 263 14.61 23.20 -7.38
CA PRO A 263 14.82 24.54 -7.92
C PRO A 263 14.23 24.74 -9.33
N LEU A 264 14.29 23.70 -10.18
CA LEU A 264 13.97 23.81 -11.61
C LEU A 264 12.57 23.34 -11.97
N LEU A 265 11.79 22.77 -11.03
CA LEU A 265 10.44 22.32 -11.31
C LEU A 265 9.49 23.49 -11.54
N ALA A 266 8.89 23.52 -12.74
CA ALA A 266 7.81 24.42 -13.09
C ALA A 266 6.54 24.12 -12.26
N PRO A 267 5.62 25.09 -12.09
CA PRO A 267 4.41 24.91 -11.29
C PRO A 267 3.59 23.66 -11.67
N TRP A 268 3.44 23.40 -12.97
CA TRP A 268 2.70 22.23 -13.45
C TRP A 268 3.38 20.89 -13.11
N GLN A 269 4.71 20.86 -13.13
CA GLN A 269 5.46 19.66 -12.79
C GLN A 269 5.36 19.35 -11.29
N ARG A 270 5.38 20.39 -10.44
CA ARG A 270 5.20 20.23 -8.99
C ARG A 270 3.83 19.67 -8.64
N GLU A 271 2.79 20.11 -9.33
CA GLU A 271 1.45 19.59 -9.06
C GLU A 271 1.33 18.12 -9.49
N ILE A 272 1.99 17.69 -10.58
CA ILE A 272 2.07 16.26 -10.94
C ILE A 272 2.82 15.45 -9.87
N VAL A 273 3.98 15.92 -9.40
CA VAL A 273 4.72 15.28 -8.29
C VAL A 273 3.83 15.11 -7.07
N ARG A 274 3.06 16.15 -6.74
CA ARG A 274 2.09 16.13 -5.63
C ARG A 274 0.94 15.15 -5.86
N ILE A 275 0.41 15.06 -7.08
CA ILE A 275 -0.63 14.08 -7.45
C ILE A 275 -0.13 12.67 -7.18
N VAL A 276 1.03 12.31 -7.73
CA VAL A 276 1.61 10.97 -7.51
C VAL A 276 1.88 10.73 -6.03
N ARG A 277 2.37 11.72 -5.31
CA ARG A 277 2.61 11.65 -3.86
C ARG A 277 1.33 11.39 -3.06
N LYS A 278 0.25 12.12 -3.33
CA LYS A 278 -1.05 11.94 -2.65
C LYS A 278 -1.64 10.56 -2.93
N LEU A 279 -1.55 10.07 -4.17
CA LEU A 279 -2.00 8.72 -4.52
C LEU A 279 -1.16 7.64 -3.83
N ALA A 280 0.16 7.83 -3.74
CA ALA A 280 1.04 6.93 -2.98
C ALA A 280 0.63 6.84 -1.50
N GLN A 281 0.31 7.99 -0.90
CA GLN A 281 -0.15 8.07 0.48
C GLN A 281 -1.48 7.36 0.69
N TYR A 282 -2.43 7.50 -0.24
CA TYR A 282 -3.73 6.83 -0.16
C TYR A 282 -3.60 5.30 -0.15
N PHE A 283 -2.70 4.72 -0.95
CA PHE A 283 -2.48 3.26 -0.97
C PHE A 283 -1.52 2.74 0.10
N TYR A 284 -0.93 3.63 0.90
CA TYR A 284 0.04 3.25 1.91
C TYR A 284 -0.49 2.24 2.95
N PRO A 285 -1.73 2.35 3.45
CA PRO A 285 -2.31 1.35 4.36
C PRO A 285 -2.40 -0.04 3.75
N GLN A 286 -2.87 -0.16 2.50
CA GLN A 286 -3.09 -1.45 1.83
C GLN A 286 -1.80 -2.28 1.75
N ARG A 287 -0.63 -1.63 1.65
CA ARG A 287 0.68 -2.29 1.61
C ARG A 287 1.13 -2.83 2.97
N GLN A 288 0.55 -2.35 4.07
CA GLN A 288 0.87 -2.76 5.44
C GLN A 288 -0.14 -3.72 6.05
N THR A 289 -1.28 -3.90 5.39
CA THR A 289 -2.42 -4.67 5.91
C THR A 289 -2.90 -5.71 4.90
N GLN A 290 -2.04 -6.20 4.02
CA GLN A 290 -2.43 -7.14 2.97
C GLN A 290 -2.95 -8.45 3.58
N VAL A 291 -2.20 -9.06 4.51
CA VAL A 291 -2.60 -10.32 5.16
C VAL A 291 -3.89 -10.12 5.95
N MET A 292 -3.99 -9.03 6.70
CA MET A 292 -5.18 -8.73 7.50
C MET A 292 -6.40 -8.42 6.65
N ASN A 293 -6.26 -7.61 5.60
CA ASN A 293 -7.37 -7.21 4.74
C ASN A 293 -7.95 -8.42 3.99
N GLU A 294 -7.08 -9.18 3.30
CA GLU A 294 -7.50 -10.39 2.58
C GLU A 294 -8.04 -11.45 3.53
N GLY A 295 -7.39 -11.64 4.69
CA GLY A 295 -7.84 -12.57 5.72
C GLY A 295 -9.20 -12.20 6.32
N TRP A 296 -9.44 -10.92 6.57
CA TRP A 296 -10.69 -10.41 7.14
C TRP A 296 -11.84 -10.56 6.16
N ALA A 297 -11.61 -10.20 4.90
CA ALA A 297 -12.61 -10.39 3.86
C ALA A 297 -12.87 -11.88 3.59
N CYS A 298 -11.85 -12.74 3.63
CA CYS A 298 -12.02 -14.20 3.63
C CYS A 298 -12.75 -14.74 4.86
N PHE A 299 -12.56 -14.16 6.03
CA PHE A 299 -13.29 -14.59 7.23
C PHE A 299 -14.80 -14.28 7.08
N TRP A 300 -15.12 -13.07 6.63
CA TRP A 300 -16.51 -12.64 6.50
C TRP A 300 -17.22 -13.25 5.31
N HIS A 301 -16.59 -13.37 4.14
CA HIS A 301 -17.26 -14.03 3.00
C HIS A 301 -17.60 -15.48 3.35
N TYR A 302 -16.78 -16.15 4.16
CA TYR A 302 -16.96 -17.55 4.51
C TYR A 302 -18.09 -17.66 5.53
N THR A 303 -18.09 -16.78 6.52
CA THR A 303 -19.14 -16.70 7.54
C THR A 303 -20.49 -16.33 6.93
N LEU A 304 -20.54 -15.33 6.06
CA LEU A 304 -21.77 -14.84 5.43
C LEU A 304 -22.35 -15.87 4.44
N MET A 305 -21.50 -16.50 3.60
CA MET A 305 -21.95 -17.52 2.64
C MET A 305 -22.51 -18.76 3.36
N ASN A 306 -21.84 -19.25 4.41
CA ASN A 306 -22.37 -20.34 5.23
C ASN A 306 -23.69 -19.95 5.91
N ARG A 307 -23.79 -18.72 6.42
CA ARG A 307 -25.02 -18.22 7.05
C ARG A 307 -26.19 -18.10 6.07
N LEU A 308 -25.95 -17.64 4.83
CA LEU A 308 -26.96 -17.63 3.77
C LEU A 308 -27.51 -19.03 3.47
N TYR A 309 -26.64 -20.05 3.49
CA TYR A 309 -27.06 -21.44 3.31
C TYR A 309 -27.84 -21.98 4.50
N ASP A 310 -27.41 -21.69 5.73
CA ASP A 310 -28.11 -22.09 6.96
C ASP A 310 -29.54 -21.52 7.00
N ASP A 311 -29.69 -20.25 6.62
CA ASP A 311 -30.97 -19.54 6.52
C ASP A 311 -31.82 -20.02 5.32
N GLY A 312 -31.25 -20.80 4.41
CA GLY A 312 -31.92 -21.38 3.24
C GLY A 312 -32.10 -20.40 2.08
N ASN A 313 -31.33 -19.30 2.06
CA ASN A 313 -31.29 -18.32 0.98
C ASN A 313 -30.49 -18.80 -0.24
N VAL A 314 -29.58 -19.75 -0.01
CA VAL A 314 -28.67 -20.35 -1.01
C VAL A 314 -28.96 -21.85 -1.11
N ASP A 315 -28.84 -22.42 -2.33
CA ASP A 315 -29.00 -23.86 -2.57
C ASP A 315 -27.67 -24.64 -2.47
N GLU A 316 -27.76 -25.98 -2.54
CA GLU A 316 -26.57 -26.85 -2.45
C GLU A 316 -25.61 -26.68 -3.63
N GLY A 317 -26.13 -26.35 -4.82
CA GLY A 317 -25.31 -26.16 -6.02
C GLY A 317 -24.39 -24.96 -5.90
N LEU A 318 -24.96 -23.82 -5.49
CA LEU A 318 -24.22 -22.58 -5.25
C LEU A 318 -23.21 -22.76 -4.10
N MET A 319 -23.58 -23.50 -3.03
CA MET A 319 -22.65 -23.81 -1.94
C MET A 319 -21.45 -24.66 -2.40
N LEU A 320 -21.65 -25.66 -3.27
CA LEU A 320 -20.55 -26.47 -3.82
C LEU A 320 -19.59 -25.63 -4.67
N GLU A 321 -20.13 -24.74 -5.51
CA GLU A 321 -19.33 -23.83 -6.34
C GLU A 321 -18.54 -22.82 -5.47
N PHE A 322 -19.17 -22.34 -4.38
CA PHE A 322 -18.51 -21.50 -3.39
C PHE A 322 -17.34 -22.22 -2.70
N LEU A 323 -17.54 -23.45 -2.22
CA LEU A 323 -16.49 -24.22 -1.54
C LEU A 323 -15.29 -24.47 -2.46
N GLN A 324 -15.53 -24.76 -3.74
CA GLN A 324 -14.46 -24.90 -4.73
C GLN A 324 -13.67 -23.60 -4.91
N SER A 325 -14.38 -22.47 -5.04
CA SER A 325 -13.77 -21.15 -5.26
C SER A 325 -13.01 -20.65 -4.03
N HIS A 326 -13.60 -20.79 -2.84
CA HIS A 326 -12.94 -20.46 -1.58
C HIS A 326 -11.68 -21.29 -1.38
N ALA A 327 -11.75 -22.61 -1.55
CA ALA A 327 -10.60 -23.50 -1.42
C ALA A 327 -9.47 -23.16 -2.41
N ALA A 328 -9.79 -22.72 -3.63
CA ALA A 328 -8.81 -22.28 -4.61
C ALA A 328 -8.09 -21.00 -4.16
N VAL A 329 -8.82 -20.03 -3.60
CA VAL A 329 -8.25 -18.74 -3.15
C VAL A 329 -7.34 -18.93 -1.94
N ILE A 330 -7.72 -19.76 -0.97
CA ILE A 330 -6.91 -20.00 0.24
C ILE A 330 -5.87 -21.12 0.06
N ASN A 331 -5.67 -21.62 -1.15
CA ASN A 331 -4.68 -22.67 -1.40
C ASN A 331 -3.26 -22.12 -1.17
N GLN A 332 -2.49 -22.80 -0.31
CA GLN A 332 -1.08 -22.52 -0.06
C GLN A 332 -0.22 -23.63 -0.68
N PRO A 333 0.50 -23.35 -1.79
CA PRO A 333 1.49 -24.29 -2.31
C PRO A 333 2.58 -24.57 -1.27
N ALA A 334 3.08 -25.80 -1.25
CA ALA A 334 4.26 -26.17 -0.47
C ALA A 334 5.53 -25.52 -1.03
N PHE A 335 6.57 -25.38 -0.21
CA PHE A 335 7.81 -24.67 -0.55
C PHE A 335 8.58 -25.29 -1.74
N ASP A 336 8.37 -26.57 -2.02
CA ASP A 336 8.98 -27.34 -3.11
C ASP A 336 8.15 -27.32 -4.41
N ASN A 337 6.98 -26.67 -4.40
CA ASN A 337 6.16 -26.52 -5.60
C ASN A 337 6.74 -25.44 -6.53
N PRO A 338 6.85 -25.66 -7.85
CA PRO A 338 7.27 -24.64 -8.81
C PRO A 338 6.42 -23.35 -8.81
N HIS A 339 5.19 -23.42 -8.32
CA HIS A 339 4.27 -22.29 -8.22
C HIS A 339 4.34 -21.57 -6.86
N PHE A 340 5.26 -21.96 -5.97
CA PHE A 340 5.47 -21.26 -4.70
C PHE A 340 6.13 -19.91 -4.96
N SER A 341 5.41 -18.83 -4.62
CA SER A 341 5.86 -17.44 -4.74
C SER A 341 5.90 -16.71 -3.40
N GLY A 342 5.80 -17.44 -2.30
CA GLY A 342 5.69 -16.92 -0.94
C GLY A 342 4.45 -17.44 -0.21
N ILE A 343 4.18 -16.87 0.95
CA ILE A 343 3.00 -17.19 1.74
C ILE A 343 1.81 -16.43 1.17
N ASN A 344 0.76 -17.17 0.81
CA ASN A 344 -0.51 -16.65 0.34
C ASN A 344 -1.18 -15.83 1.46
N PRO A 345 -1.38 -14.51 1.29
CA PRO A 345 -1.96 -13.65 2.32
C PRO A 345 -3.40 -14.06 2.68
N TYR A 346 -4.19 -14.54 1.71
CA TYR A 346 -5.54 -15.04 1.94
C TYR A 346 -5.51 -16.25 2.88
N ALA A 347 -4.63 -17.21 2.59
CA ALA A 347 -4.50 -18.44 3.38
C ALA A 347 -4.05 -18.14 4.82
N LEU A 348 -2.99 -17.34 4.98
CA LEU A 348 -2.45 -17.00 6.30
C LEU A 348 -3.43 -16.16 7.12
N GLY A 349 -3.97 -15.09 6.53
CA GLY A 349 -4.90 -14.19 7.22
C GLY A 349 -6.18 -14.90 7.65
N PHE A 350 -6.78 -15.69 6.75
CA PHE A 350 -7.95 -16.50 7.06
C PHE A 350 -7.67 -17.52 8.17
N ALA A 351 -6.54 -18.22 8.10
CA ALA A 351 -6.16 -19.19 9.13
C ALA A 351 -6.00 -18.54 10.50
N ILE A 352 -5.37 -17.36 10.59
CA ILE A 352 -5.21 -16.63 11.85
C ILE A 352 -6.58 -16.19 12.40
N PHE A 353 -7.46 -15.58 11.59
CA PHE A 353 -8.78 -15.15 12.07
C PHE A 353 -9.69 -16.31 12.48
N MET A 354 -9.68 -17.41 11.72
CA MET A 354 -10.40 -18.64 12.09
C MET A 354 -9.85 -19.23 13.39
N ASP A 355 -8.54 -19.18 13.60
CA ASP A 355 -7.93 -19.67 14.82
C ASP A 355 -8.22 -18.77 16.03
N ILE A 356 -8.23 -17.44 15.87
CA ILE A 356 -8.70 -16.51 16.93
C ILE A 356 -10.12 -16.88 17.36
N LYS A 357 -11.03 -17.09 16.39
CA LYS A 357 -12.41 -17.51 16.69
C LYS A 357 -12.43 -18.84 17.46
N ARG A 358 -11.64 -19.83 17.03
CA ARG A 358 -11.52 -21.12 17.70
C ARG A 358 -10.97 -21.00 19.13
N ILE A 359 -9.93 -20.20 19.35
CA ILE A 359 -9.32 -19.97 20.67
C ILE A 359 -10.35 -19.35 21.62
N CYS A 360 -11.18 -18.45 21.11
CA CYS A 360 -12.26 -17.82 21.86
C CYS A 360 -13.38 -18.81 22.20
N ASP A 361 -13.85 -19.61 21.24
CA ASP A 361 -14.99 -20.54 21.42
C ASP A 361 -14.61 -21.83 22.17
N ALA A 362 -13.45 -22.41 21.88
CA ALA A 362 -13.00 -23.72 22.36
C ALA A 362 -11.47 -23.77 22.56
N PRO A 363 -10.93 -23.07 23.57
CA PRO A 363 -9.49 -23.04 23.83
C PRO A 363 -8.94 -24.38 24.30
N THR A 364 -7.77 -24.75 23.77
CA THR A 364 -6.91 -25.84 24.27
C THR A 364 -5.96 -25.31 25.35
N ASP A 365 -5.25 -26.21 26.04
CA ASP A 365 -4.28 -25.80 27.08
C ASP A 365 -3.10 -25.02 26.50
N GLU A 366 -2.65 -25.36 25.28
CA GLU A 366 -1.63 -24.59 24.56
C GLU A 366 -2.12 -23.16 24.25
N ASP A 367 -3.40 -23.01 23.90
CA ASP A 367 -3.98 -21.69 23.63
C ASP A 367 -4.07 -20.84 24.90
N ARG A 368 -4.35 -21.45 26.06
CA ARG A 368 -4.38 -20.75 27.36
C ARG A 368 -3.00 -20.26 27.79
N GLU A 369 -1.95 -20.99 27.42
CA GLU A 369 -0.57 -20.58 27.67
C GLU A 369 -0.13 -19.44 26.75
N TRP A 370 -0.44 -19.53 25.45
CA TRP A 370 0.00 -18.56 24.45
C TRP A 370 -0.86 -17.29 24.40
N PHE A 371 -2.17 -17.41 24.67
CA PHE A 371 -3.13 -16.32 24.57
C PHE A 371 -4.05 -16.25 25.80
N PRO A 372 -3.50 -16.04 27.01
CA PRO A 372 -4.29 -16.00 28.25
C PRO A 372 -5.37 -14.93 28.23
N ASP A 373 -5.16 -13.83 27.51
CA ASP A 373 -6.06 -12.67 27.48
C ASP A 373 -7.29 -12.87 26.57
N ILE A 374 -7.24 -13.79 25.59
CA ILE A 374 -8.33 -14.00 24.62
C ILE A 374 -8.98 -15.38 24.73
N ALA A 375 -8.30 -16.37 25.31
CA ALA A 375 -8.83 -17.71 25.45
C ALA A 375 -10.14 -17.71 26.25
N GLY A 376 -11.25 -18.13 25.62
CA GLY A 376 -12.57 -18.15 26.25
C GLY A 376 -13.32 -16.81 26.28
N THR A 377 -12.81 -15.77 25.59
CA THR A 377 -13.48 -14.47 25.46
C THR A 377 -14.48 -14.46 24.29
N PRO A 378 -15.39 -13.47 24.18
CA PRO A 378 -16.25 -13.34 23.01
C PRO A 378 -15.45 -13.11 21.73
N TRP A 379 -15.44 -14.10 20.81
CA TRP A 379 -14.60 -14.08 19.61
C TRP A 379 -14.72 -12.80 18.77
N ARG A 380 -15.94 -12.26 18.67
CA ARG A 380 -16.24 -11.09 17.86
C ARG A 380 -15.51 -9.84 18.36
N GLU A 381 -15.46 -9.64 19.67
CA GLU A 381 -14.78 -8.49 20.29
C GLU A 381 -13.27 -8.59 20.07
N THR A 382 -12.71 -9.79 20.19
CA THR A 382 -11.29 -10.06 19.91
C THR A 382 -10.94 -9.84 18.45
N LEU A 383 -11.78 -10.30 17.51
CA LEU A 383 -11.60 -10.06 16.08
C LEU A 383 -11.69 -8.56 15.73
N GLU A 384 -12.67 -7.85 16.27
CA GLU A 384 -12.85 -6.41 16.06
C GLU A 384 -11.67 -5.62 16.64
N PHE A 385 -11.16 -6.02 17.81
CA PHE A 385 -9.96 -5.45 18.41
C PHE A 385 -8.72 -5.68 17.53
N ALA A 386 -8.54 -6.90 17.02
CA ALA A 386 -7.44 -7.24 16.13
C ALA A 386 -7.50 -6.42 14.83
N MET A 387 -8.66 -6.39 14.17
CA MET A 387 -8.85 -5.67 12.90
C MET A 387 -8.65 -4.15 13.06
N ARG A 388 -9.11 -3.55 14.16
CA ARG A 388 -9.06 -2.09 14.32
C ARG A 388 -7.68 -1.56 14.68
N ASN A 389 -6.88 -2.30 15.43
CA ASN A 389 -5.70 -1.75 16.11
C ASN A 389 -4.35 -2.25 15.58
N PHE A 390 -4.34 -3.22 14.66
CA PHE A 390 -3.11 -3.85 14.19
C PHE A 390 -2.91 -3.68 12.67
N LYS A 391 -1.65 -3.79 12.27
CA LYS A 391 -1.16 -3.98 10.89
C LYS A 391 -0.53 -5.37 10.76
N ASP A 392 -0.23 -5.84 9.54
CA ASP A 392 0.20 -7.23 9.28
C ASP A 392 1.31 -7.73 10.21
N GLU A 393 2.42 -6.99 10.29
CA GLU A 393 3.56 -7.30 11.18
C GLU A 393 3.10 -7.55 12.62
N SER A 394 2.38 -6.58 13.20
CA SER A 394 1.92 -6.65 14.58
C SER A 394 0.81 -7.69 14.78
N PHE A 395 -0.04 -7.92 13.78
CA PHE A 395 -1.09 -8.93 13.82
C PHE A 395 -0.51 -10.33 13.85
N ILE A 396 0.47 -10.61 12.99
CA ILE A 396 1.20 -11.88 12.98
C ILE A 396 1.96 -12.06 14.30
N GLN A 397 2.66 -11.02 14.77
CA GLN A 397 3.42 -11.09 16.01
C GLN A 397 2.53 -11.40 17.23
N GLN A 398 1.31 -10.88 17.26
CA GLN A 398 0.40 -11.00 18.40
C GLN A 398 -0.54 -12.20 18.31
N PHE A 399 -0.99 -12.60 17.12
CA PHE A 399 -2.08 -13.58 16.97
C PHE A 399 -1.69 -14.86 16.21
N LEU A 400 -0.49 -14.98 15.64
CA LEU A 400 -0.05 -16.23 15.03
C LEU A 400 0.18 -17.30 16.11
N SER A 401 -0.65 -18.34 16.10
CA SER A 401 -0.61 -19.41 17.08
C SER A 401 0.32 -20.56 16.70
N PRO A 402 0.80 -21.34 17.69
CA PRO A 402 1.47 -22.61 17.46
C PRO A 402 0.69 -23.56 16.55
N LYS A 403 -0.63 -23.62 16.70
CA LYS A 403 -1.49 -24.43 15.85
C LYS A 403 -1.39 -24.03 14.38
N VAL A 404 -1.57 -22.74 14.06
CA VAL A 404 -1.47 -22.25 12.68
C VAL A 404 -0.07 -22.48 12.12
N MET A 405 0.98 -22.25 12.91
CA MET A 405 2.36 -22.54 12.49
C MET A 405 2.59 -24.01 12.14
N ARG A 406 1.99 -24.94 12.90
CA ARG A 406 2.05 -26.39 12.60
C ARG A 406 1.22 -26.77 11.38
N ASP A 407 0.00 -26.25 11.26
CA ASP A 407 -0.90 -26.57 10.15
C ASP A 407 -0.30 -26.12 8.81
N HIS A 408 0.36 -24.95 8.80
CA HIS A 408 1.10 -24.44 7.64
C HIS A 408 2.53 -24.98 7.52
N LYS A 409 2.99 -25.81 8.46
CA LYS A 409 4.34 -26.40 8.50
C LYS A 409 5.45 -25.36 8.36
N LEU A 410 5.31 -24.22 9.04
CA LEU A 410 6.24 -23.10 8.89
C LEU A 410 7.64 -23.46 9.44
N PHE A 411 8.66 -22.91 8.81
CA PHE A 411 10.06 -23.00 9.23
C PHE A 411 10.83 -21.77 8.74
N LEU A 412 11.92 -21.46 9.42
CA LEU A 412 12.81 -20.34 9.11
C LEU A 412 14.08 -20.87 8.46
N VAL A 413 14.40 -20.37 7.28
CA VAL A 413 15.69 -20.56 6.62
C VAL A 413 16.47 -19.25 6.71
N VAL A 414 17.70 -19.34 7.19
CA VAL A 414 18.65 -18.22 7.23
C VAL A 414 19.68 -18.44 6.12
N ASP A 415 19.80 -17.43 5.27
CA ASP A 415 20.80 -17.33 4.20
C ASP A 415 21.73 -16.17 4.55
N ASP A 416 22.89 -16.50 5.13
CA ASP A 416 23.94 -15.54 5.48
C ASP A 416 24.99 -15.54 4.37
N ASP A 417 25.32 -14.37 3.83
CA ASP A 417 26.31 -14.20 2.76
C ASP A 417 27.73 -14.63 3.15
N GLN A 418 28.00 -14.83 4.45
CA GLN A 418 29.29 -15.31 4.96
C GLN A 418 29.33 -16.83 5.17
N VAL A 419 28.20 -17.54 5.01
CA VAL A 419 28.09 -18.97 5.25
C VAL A 419 27.63 -19.67 3.98
N GLU A 420 28.41 -20.63 3.48
CA GLU A 420 28.08 -21.33 2.23
C GLU A 420 26.84 -22.25 2.34
N THR A 421 26.47 -22.64 3.56
CA THR A 421 25.34 -23.53 3.82
C THR A 421 24.14 -22.77 4.36
N LEU A 422 22.96 -23.07 3.82
CA LEU A 422 21.70 -22.58 4.39
C LEU A 422 21.41 -23.26 5.73
N GLU A 423 20.98 -22.47 6.72
CA GLU A 423 20.62 -22.95 8.04
C GLU A 423 19.09 -22.97 8.21
N VAL A 424 18.54 -24.08 8.69
CA VAL A 424 17.16 -24.12 9.19
C VAL A 424 17.17 -23.75 10.67
N ALA A 425 17.08 -22.45 10.95
CA ALA A 425 17.23 -21.90 12.30
C ALA A 425 16.08 -22.28 13.24
N ALA A 426 14.86 -22.38 12.72
CA ALA A 426 13.68 -22.70 13.51
C ALA A 426 12.64 -23.49 12.70
N ILE A 427 11.89 -24.34 13.39
CA ILE A 427 10.77 -25.10 12.83
C ILE A 427 9.53 -24.94 13.71
N HIS A 428 8.37 -25.40 13.24
CA HIS A 428 7.08 -25.38 13.93
C HIS A 428 7.02 -26.36 15.13
N ASN A 429 7.89 -26.15 16.13
CA ASN A 429 7.92 -26.86 17.41
C ASN A 429 8.01 -25.87 18.60
N GLU A 430 7.89 -26.38 19.84
CA GLU A 430 7.84 -25.55 21.06
C GLU A 430 9.01 -24.56 21.18
N GLN A 431 10.22 -24.95 20.77
CA GLN A 431 11.41 -24.11 20.82
C GLN A 431 11.45 -23.07 19.69
N GLY A 432 10.90 -23.42 18.52
CA GLY A 432 10.96 -22.60 17.31
C GLY A 432 9.78 -21.65 17.11
N TYR A 433 8.61 -21.87 17.72
CA TYR A 433 7.42 -21.05 17.48
C TYR A 433 7.65 -19.55 17.64
N ARG A 434 8.39 -19.13 18.68
CA ARG A 434 8.67 -17.71 18.90
C ARG A 434 9.53 -17.12 17.79
N GLN A 435 10.57 -17.84 17.37
CA GLN A 435 11.47 -17.41 16.30
C GLN A 435 10.79 -17.40 14.93
N VAL A 436 9.99 -18.42 14.62
CA VAL A 436 9.20 -18.49 13.38
C VAL A 436 8.21 -17.34 13.32
N ARG A 437 7.51 -17.05 14.42
CA ARG A 437 6.55 -15.95 14.50
C ARG A 437 7.21 -14.59 14.32
N GLU A 438 8.32 -14.34 15.00
CA GLU A 438 9.08 -13.08 14.91
C GLU A 438 9.68 -12.87 13.51
N ALA A 439 10.25 -13.92 12.92
CA ALA A 439 10.78 -13.85 11.57
C ALA A 439 9.67 -13.59 10.54
N LEU A 440 8.52 -14.24 10.67
CA LEU A 440 7.38 -14.01 9.79
C LEU A 440 6.84 -12.59 9.93
N ALA A 441 6.65 -12.10 11.16
CA ALA A 441 6.22 -10.72 11.40
C ALA A 441 7.19 -9.71 10.75
N THR A 442 8.50 -9.94 10.89
CA THR A 442 9.55 -9.10 10.29
C THR A 442 9.49 -9.10 8.76
N GLN A 443 9.13 -10.21 8.11
CA GLN A 443 8.95 -10.25 6.65
C GLN A 443 7.82 -9.34 6.16
N TYR A 444 6.79 -9.12 6.98
CA TYR A 444 5.68 -8.20 6.67
C TYR A 444 5.92 -6.76 7.16
N ALA A 445 7.02 -6.50 7.87
CA ALA A 445 7.40 -5.14 8.26
C ALA A 445 7.81 -4.32 7.03
N LEU A 446 7.06 -3.24 6.75
CA LEU A 446 7.32 -2.40 5.58
C LEU A 446 8.73 -1.75 5.63
N SER A 447 9.22 -1.43 6.82
CA SER A 447 10.57 -0.90 7.05
C SER A 447 11.70 -1.84 6.60
N VAL A 448 11.44 -3.15 6.55
CA VAL A 448 12.39 -4.18 6.13
C VAL A 448 12.25 -4.46 4.62
N ARG A 449 11.02 -4.39 4.09
CA ARG A 449 10.74 -4.60 2.66
C ARG A 449 11.22 -3.43 1.80
N GLU A 450 11.21 -2.23 2.34
CA GLU A 450 11.63 -1.02 1.62
C GLU A 450 12.96 -0.51 2.15
N PRO A 451 13.97 -0.30 1.27
CA PRO A 451 15.23 0.31 1.67
C PRO A 451 15.01 1.62 2.41
N ASN A 452 15.72 1.83 3.52
CA ASN A 452 15.68 3.10 4.24
C ASN A 452 16.57 4.13 3.52
N ILE A 453 15.95 5.02 2.74
CA ILE A 453 16.63 6.07 1.98
C ILE A 453 16.12 7.43 2.44
N GLN A 454 17.05 8.33 2.77
CA GLN A 454 16.75 9.66 3.30
C GLN A 454 17.60 10.72 2.59
N VAL A 455 17.01 11.89 2.31
CA VAL A 455 17.78 13.09 1.94
C VAL A 455 18.42 13.63 3.19
N VAL A 456 19.75 13.76 3.18
CA VAL A 456 20.53 14.30 4.31
C VAL A 456 21.04 15.69 4.01
N GLU A 457 21.38 15.96 2.76
CA GLU A 457 21.90 17.26 2.36
C GLU A 457 21.49 17.63 0.94
N ALA A 458 21.09 18.87 0.74
CA ALA A 458 21.01 19.55 -0.55
C ALA A 458 22.01 20.71 -0.52
N ALA A 459 22.94 20.72 -1.47
CA ALA A 459 24.06 21.66 -1.50
C ALA A 459 23.64 23.06 -1.97
N ILE A 460 22.86 23.79 -1.16
CA ILE A 460 22.25 25.08 -1.53
C ILE A 460 23.30 26.13 -1.96
N ARG A 461 24.48 26.11 -1.34
CA ARG A 461 25.58 27.07 -1.60
C ARG A 461 26.63 26.59 -2.61
N GLY A 462 26.45 25.39 -3.18
CA GLY A 462 27.42 24.74 -4.05
C GLY A 462 26.86 24.40 -5.42
N ASP A 463 27.17 23.20 -5.89
CA ASP A 463 26.71 22.62 -7.16
C ASP A 463 25.22 22.23 -7.15
N ARG A 464 24.52 22.50 -6.04
CA ARG A 464 23.11 22.14 -5.82
C ARG A 464 22.87 20.63 -5.86
N SER A 465 23.90 19.82 -5.63
CA SER A 465 23.78 18.37 -5.55
C SER A 465 22.89 17.92 -4.39
N LEU A 466 22.28 16.74 -4.54
CA LEU A 466 21.43 16.10 -3.54
C LEU A 466 22.14 14.86 -2.99
N THR A 467 22.40 14.83 -1.69
CA THR A 467 23.02 13.70 -0.99
C THR A 467 21.96 12.92 -0.21
N LEU A 468 21.86 11.64 -0.53
CA LEU A 468 20.99 10.68 0.12
C LEU A 468 21.82 9.65 0.90
N HIS A 469 21.30 9.25 2.05
CA HIS A 469 21.83 8.12 2.81
C HIS A 469 20.88 6.94 2.69
N HIS A 470 21.45 5.77 2.43
CA HIS A 470 20.79 4.48 2.55
C HIS A 470 21.33 3.77 3.79
N VAL A 471 20.46 3.47 4.77
CA VAL A 471 20.85 2.69 5.95
C VAL A 471 20.56 1.22 5.70
N GLN A 472 21.61 0.40 5.65
CA GLN A 472 21.47 -1.04 5.42
C GLN A 472 20.88 -1.72 6.65
N ASP A 473 19.88 -2.57 6.41
CA ASP A 473 19.40 -3.55 7.38
C ASP A 473 20.03 -4.91 7.07
N SER A 474 20.64 -5.53 8.06
CA SER A 474 21.17 -6.90 7.99
C SER A 474 22.11 -7.14 6.79
N ARG A 475 23.02 -6.18 6.51
CA ARG A 475 24.00 -6.22 5.41
C ARG A 475 23.39 -6.32 3.99
N ARG A 476 22.08 -6.13 3.85
CA ARG A 476 21.39 -6.24 2.56
C ARG A 476 21.80 -5.08 1.64
N PRO A 477 22.36 -5.33 0.45
CA PRO A 477 22.69 -4.28 -0.50
C PRO A 477 21.44 -3.81 -1.26
N LEU A 478 21.51 -2.60 -1.84
CA LEU A 478 20.50 -2.16 -2.80
C LEU A 478 20.49 -3.05 -4.05
N GLY A 479 19.30 -3.22 -4.62
CA GLY A 479 19.11 -3.97 -5.86
C GLY A 479 19.72 -3.29 -7.09
N ARG A 480 19.76 -4.01 -8.21
CA ARG A 480 20.26 -3.50 -9.51
C ARG A 480 19.49 -2.29 -10.05
N SER A 481 18.28 -2.06 -9.54
CA SER A 481 17.42 -0.91 -9.89
C SER A 481 17.90 0.43 -9.34
N VAL A 482 18.97 0.46 -8.52
CA VAL A 482 19.49 1.68 -7.90
C VAL A 482 19.82 2.79 -8.92
N TYR A 483 20.52 2.48 -10.01
CA TYR A 483 20.90 3.48 -11.02
C TYR A 483 19.70 4.08 -11.77
N PRO A 484 18.73 3.27 -12.28
CA PRO A 484 17.49 3.81 -12.83
C PRO A 484 16.74 4.74 -11.87
N VAL A 485 16.64 4.39 -10.58
CA VAL A 485 15.93 5.20 -9.58
C VAL A 485 16.66 6.52 -9.31
N ILE A 486 17.99 6.49 -9.13
CA ILE A 486 18.79 7.71 -8.93
C ILE A 486 18.70 8.62 -10.17
N ARG A 487 18.69 8.04 -11.39
CA ARG A 487 18.52 8.80 -12.63
C ARG A 487 17.19 9.56 -12.65
N HIS A 488 16.09 8.91 -12.28
CA HIS A 488 14.79 9.56 -12.18
C HIS A 488 14.74 10.62 -11.08
N LEU A 489 15.40 10.38 -9.95
CA LEU A 489 15.54 11.38 -8.90
C LEU A 489 16.31 12.61 -9.38
N GLN A 490 17.41 12.41 -10.12
CA GLN A 490 18.16 13.50 -10.73
C GLN A 490 17.33 14.27 -11.76
N GLN A 491 16.49 13.57 -12.54
CA GLN A 491 15.60 14.21 -13.50
C GLN A 491 14.58 15.14 -12.81
N LEU A 492 14.05 14.75 -11.65
CA LEU A 492 13.14 15.60 -10.87
C LEU A 492 13.86 16.75 -10.16
N TRP A 493 15.07 16.49 -9.64
CA TRP A 493 15.85 17.48 -8.90
C TRP A 493 16.54 18.51 -9.81
N GLY A 494 17.03 18.06 -10.96
CA GLY A 494 17.73 18.85 -11.97
C GLY A 494 19.26 18.93 -11.81
N PHE A 495 19.81 18.50 -10.68
CA PHE A 495 21.24 18.57 -10.34
C PHE A 495 21.80 17.22 -9.90
N PRO A 496 23.13 17.02 -9.84
CA PRO A 496 23.74 15.73 -9.48
C PRO A 496 23.19 15.14 -8.17
N VAL A 497 23.11 13.81 -8.12
CA VAL A 497 22.59 13.06 -6.98
C VAL A 497 23.63 12.06 -6.51
N HIS A 498 23.94 12.09 -5.22
CA HIS A 498 24.85 11.17 -4.54
C HIS A 498 24.06 10.31 -3.56
N LEU A 499 24.21 9.00 -3.63
CA LEU A 499 23.62 8.06 -2.67
C LEU A 499 24.73 7.29 -1.96
N VAL A 500 24.78 7.42 -0.63
CA VAL A 500 25.77 6.77 0.22
C VAL A 500 25.08 5.65 1.00
N SER A 501 25.51 4.41 0.82
CA SER A 501 25.07 3.28 1.65
C SER A 501 25.92 3.17 2.90
N LEU A 502 25.25 3.06 4.04
CA LEU A 502 25.81 3.03 5.37
C LEU A 502 25.44 1.72 6.06
N GLU A 503 26.42 1.11 6.72
CA GLU A 503 26.25 -0.02 7.64
C GLU A 503 26.90 0.37 8.97
N GLU A 504 26.13 0.38 10.06
CA GLU A 504 26.60 0.80 11.39
C GLU A 504 27.36 2.15 11.38
N GLY A 505 26.93 3.08 10.52
CA GLY A 505 27.56 4.39 10.35
C GLY A 505 28.81 4.42 9.47
N ARG A 506 29.27 3.27 8.94
CA ARG A 506 30.38 3.17 7.99
C ARG A 506 29.88 3.15 6.57
N VAL A 507 30.57 3.87 5.68
CA VAL A 507 30.25 3.88 4.25
C VAL A 507 30.68 2.55 3.62
N THR A 508 29.71 1.79 3.10
CA THR A 508 29.96 0.54 2.39
C THR A 508 30.04 0.74 0.88
N ARG A 509 29.16 1.57 0.32
CA ARG A 509 29.10 1.87 -1.12
C ARG A 509 28.68 3.30 -1.38
N ARG A 510 29.13 3.86 -2.50
CA ARG A 510 28.72 5.17 -3.01
C ARG A 510 28.20 5.01 -4.44
N PHE A 511 27.05 5.61 -4.71
CA PHE A 511 26.45 5.71 -6.03
C PHE A 511 26.34 7.19 -6.37
N HIS A 512 26.55 7.55 -7.63
CA HIS A 512 26.42 8.92 -8.10
C HIS A 512 25.77 8.94 -9.49
N TRP A 513 25.03 10.00 -9.77
CA TRP A 513 24.47 10.27 -11.09
C TRP A 513 24.44 11.78 -11.37
N PRO A 514 24.83 12.26 -12.56
CA PRO A 514 25.35 11.50 -13.71
C PRO A 514 26.66 10.79 -13.37
N VAL A 515 26.91 9.64 -13.99
CA VAL A 515 28.21 8.97 -13.87
C VAL A 515 29.22 9.90 -14.53
N GLU A 516 30.27 10.31 -13.81
CA GLU A 516 31.34 11.08 -14.42
C GLU A 516 31.93 10.26 -15.56
N ASP A 517 31.85 10.76 -16.79
CA ASP A 517 32.64 10.20 -17.89
C ASP A 517 34.10 10.33 -17.46
N GLU A 518 34.80 9.19 -17.30
CA GLU A 518 36.25 9.15 -17.35
C GLU A 518 36.66 9.72 -18.71
N SER A 519 36.78 11.04 -18.79
CA SER A 519 37.45 11.70 -19.89
C SER A 519 38.87 11.13 -19.89
N PRO A 520 39.33 10.45 -20.96
CA PRO A 520 40.68 9.95 -21.00
C PRO A 520 41.58 11.17 -20.83
N ALA A 521 42.38 11.18 -19.76
CA ALA A 521 43.41 12.18 -19.57
C ALA A 521 44.24 12.24 -20.88
N SER A 522 44.18 13.38 -21.56
CA SER A 522 44.97 13.66 -22.76
C SER A 522 46.02 14.70 -22.44
#